data_AF-A0A7S1JI00-F1
#
_entry.id   AF-A0A7S1JI00-F1
#
_cell.length_a   1.000
_cell.length_b   1.000
_cell.length_c   1.000
_cell.angle_alpha   90.00
_cell.angle_beta   90.00
_cell.angle_gamma   90.00
#
_symmetry.space_group_name_H-M   'P 1'
#
loop_
_entity.id
_entity.type
_entity.pdbx_description
1 polymer ?
#
loop_
_entity_poly.entity_id
_entity_poly.type
_entity_poly.pdbx_seq_one_letter_code
_entity_poly.pdbx_strand_id
1 'polypeptide(L)'
;AAKWRAPMEPVLLVLVYCSLMFVLPMAFPCEPVPTEADADVVRRRQHLQVVDWVCTVPGEYNPMATLTYSSPQMVVKTLFSRSTASLVPPLCLMVYLIFYFVFACISAGTCVASGLVIPMLVIGSCMGRLVGIGLDHLLPHVAWVDPGLWAFVGAGAFMSGVSRLTVSLTVIMLELTGALQHLPPLMIAVMTAKWVADYLTHPLYHALLQVKCIPFLDSTSVVGKLDLFTVEQVMAHPVTTVAASDTVETLLEVLNTTEHNAFPVVAKAGGCVLV
;
A
#
# COMPACT_ATOMS: atom_id res chain seq x y z
N ALA A 1 4.39 28.71 18.36
CA ALA A 1 3.09 27.99 18.31
C ALA A 1 3.05 26.88 17.25
N ALA A 2 3.67 27.01 16.07
CA ALA A 2 3.61 25.99 15.00
C ALA A 2 4.36 24.68 15.29
N LYS A 3 5.45 24.73 16.08
CA LYS A 3 6.32 23.56 16.37
C LYS A 3 5.62 22.41 17.13
N TRP A 4 4.56 22.72 17.88
CA TRP A 4 3.78 21.72 18.63
C TRP A 4 2.53 21.22 17.89
N ARG A 5 2.12 21.86 16.79
CA ARG A 5 0.93 21.42 16.03
C ARG A 5 1.19 20.13 15.25
N ALA A 6 2.39 19.98 14.69
CA ALA A 6 2.79 18.80 13.92
C ALA A 6 2.71 17.47 14.69
N PRO A 7 3.14 17.38 15.97
CA PRO A 7 2.97 16.14 16.75
C PRO A 7 1.57 15.96 17.38
N MET A 8 0.75 17.01 17.49
CA MET A 8 -0.57 16.90 18.14
C MET A 8 -1.60 16.16 17.28
N GLU A 9 -1.57 16.36 15.97
CA GLU A 9 -2.46 15.69 15.02
C GLU A 9 -2.37 14.15 15.07
N PRO A 10 -1.18 13.52 14.95
CA PRO A 10 -1.09 12.07 15.02
C PRO A 10 -1.44 11.52 16.42
N VAL A 11 -1.14 12.26 17.49
CA VAL A 11 -1.53 11.84 18.86
C VAL A 11 -3.04 11.82 19.01
N LEU A 12 -3.73 12.87 18.55
CA LEU A 12 -5.21 12.90 18.57
C LEU A 12 -5.80 11.77 17.72
N LEU A 13 -5.24 11.53 16.53
CA LEU A 13 -5.69 10.47 15.65
C LEU A 13 -5.55 9.09 16.29
N VAL A 14 -4.42 8.82 16.95
CA VAL A 14 -4.19 7.55 17.66
C VAL A 14 -5.17 7.40 18.83
N LEU A 15 -5.40 8.45 19.62
CA LEU A 15 -6.38 8.41 20.71
C LEU A 15 -7.79 8.11 20.21
N VAL A 16 -8.23 8.77 19.12
CA VAL A 16 -9.52 8.52 18.49
C VAL A 16 -9.60 7.09 17.97
N TYR A 17 -8.57 6.62 17.25
CA TYR A 17 -8.50 5.26 16.72
C TYR A 17 -8.58 4.20 17.83
N CYS A 18 -7.78 4.34 18.89
CA CYS A 18 -7.79 3.42 20.03
C CYS A 18 -9.14 3.43 20.74
N SER A 19 -9.74 4.60 20.97
CA SER A 19 -11.06 4.69 21.61
C SER A 19 -12.14 3.99 20.79
N LEU A 20 -12.12 4.16 19.46
CA LEU A 20 -13.06 3.52 18.57
C LEU A 20 -12.84 2.01 18.51
N MET A 21 -11.61 1.55 18.32
CA MET A 21 -11.28 0.11 18.25
C MET A 21 -11.54 -0.63 19.56
N PHE A 22 -11.60 0.09 20.69
CA PHE A 22 -12.00 -0.46 21.98
C PHE A 22 -13.53 -0.64 22.11
N VAL A 23 -14.30 0.35 21.65
CA VAL A 23 -15.77 0.34 21.74
C VAL A 23 -16.40 -0.57 20.68
N LEU A 24 -15.81 -0.62 19.48
CA LEU A 24 -16.40 -1.30 18.32
C LEU A 24 -16.66 -2.80 18.56
N PRO A 25 -15.76 -3.58 19.20
CA PRO A 25 -16.04 -4.97 19.53
C PRO A 25 -17.17 -5.19 20.54
N MET A 26 -17.48 -4.22 21.39
CA MET A 26 -18.59 -4.35 22.36
C MET A 26 -19.97 -4.33 21.68
N ALA A 27 -20.07 -3.81 20.46
CA ALA A 27 -21.32 -3.75 19.71
C ALA A 27 -21.68 -5.08 19.02
N PHE A 28 -20.77 -6.06 18.98
CA PHE A 28 -20.98 -7.32 18.28
C PHE A 28 -21.06 -8.51 19.27
N PRO A 29 -21.97 -9.46 19.03
CA PRO A 29 -22.11 -10.64 19.90
C PRO A 29 -20.91 -11.59 19.76
N CYS A 30 -20.67 -12.37 20.82
CA CYS A 30 -19.72 -13.47 20.78
C CYS A 30 -20.30 -14.65 19.97
N GLU A 31 -19.44 -15.33 19.23
CA GLU A 31 -19.79 -16.52 18.46
C GLU A 31 -18.98 -17.72 18.97
N PRO A 32 -19.55 -18.94 18.97
CA PRO A 32 -18.81 -20.13 19.34
C PRO A 32 -17.71 -20.40 18.32
N VAL A 33 -16.51 -20.74 18.79
CA VAL A 33 -15.44 -21.21 17.90
C VAL A 33 -15.95 -22.49 17.21
N PRO A 34 -16.00 -22.54 15.86
CA PRO A 34 -16.53 -23.71 15.16
C PRO A 34 -15.69 -24.96 15.50
N THR A 35 -16.32 -25.97 16.11
CA THR A 35 -15.66 -27.18 16.64
C THR A 35 -15.76 -28.43 15.76
N GLU A 36 -16.61 -28.48 14.74
CA GLU A 36 -16.94 -29.75 14.06
C GLU A 36 -16.58 -29.72 12.56
N ALA A 37 -15.54 -30.50 12.19
CA ALA A 37 -15.12 -31.03 10.87
C ALA A 37 -13.66 -30.77 10.45
N ASP A 38 -12.93 -29.87 11.11
CA ASP A 38 -11.57 -29.44 10.70
C ASP A 38 -10.52 -29.57 11.82
N ALA A 39 -10.72 -30.49 12.76
CA ALA A 39 -9.83 -30.68 13.91
C ALA A 39 -8.36 -30.97 13.52
N ASP A 40 -8.10 -31.55 12.34
CA ASP A 40 -6.74 -31.74 11.82
C ASP A 40 -6.18 -30.51 11.06
N VAL A 41 -7.05 -29.64 10.54
CA VAL A 41 -6.68 -28.41 9.81
C VAL A 41 -6.39 -27.25 10.78
N VAL A 42 -7.18 -27.15 11.86
CA VAL A 42 -6.97 -26.19 12.95
C VAL A 42 -5.77 -26.60 13.81
N ARG A 43 -5.60 -27.91 14.10
CA ARG A 43 -4.47 -28.43 14.89
C ARG A 43 -3.11 -28.34 14.17
N ARG A 44 -3.07 -28.32 12.83
CA ARG A 44 -1.85 -28.02 12.04
C ARG A 44 -1.57 -26.52 11.87
N ARG A 45 -2.54 -25.63 12.08
CA ARG A 45 -2.38 -24.17 11.93
C ARG A 45 -2.21 -23.50 13.31
N GLN A 46 -1.04 -23.66 13.92
CA GLN A 46 -0.64 -23.07 15.22
C GLN A 46 -0.61 -21.52 15.28
N HIS A 47 -1.27 -20.80 14.37
CA HIS A 47 -1.13 -19.34 14.23
C HIS A 47 -2.45 -18.56 14.06
N LEU A 48 -3.64 -19.16 14.22
CA LEU A 48 -4.86 -18.35 14.33
C LEU A 48 -5.05 -17.90 15.78
N GLN A 49 -4.71 -16.65 16.08
CA GLN A 49 -5.02 -16.02 17.37
C GLN A 49 -6.45 -15.48 17.31
N VAL A 50 -7.40 -16.25 17.83
CA VAL A 50 -8.75 -15.76 18.11
C VAL A 50 -8.75 -15.00 19.44
N VAL A 51 -9.49 -13.90 19.52
CA VAL A 51 -9.54 -13.04 20.70
C VAL A 51 -10.90 -13.16 21.37
N ASP A 52 -10.89 -13.62 22.62
CA ASP A 52 -12.02 -13.77 23.53
C ASP A 52 -12.24 -12.50 24.37
N TRP A 53 -12.45 -11.36 23.69
CA TRP A 53 -12.71 -10.10 24.38
C TRP A 53 -14.20 -9.98 24.76
N VAL A 54 -14.48 -9.83 26.07
CA VAL A 54 -15.82 -9.63 26.66
C VAL A 54 -16.74 -10.89 26.61
N CYS A 55 -16.24 -12.01 26.10
CA CYS A 55 -17.00 -13.26 26.09
C CYS A 55 -16.94 -13.94 27.47
N THR A 56 -18.11 -14.34 27.99
CA THR A 56 -18.24 -14.95 29.33
C THR A 56 -18.14 -16.47 29.31
N VAL A 57 -18.35 -17.10 28.15
CA VAL A 57 -18.37 -18.56 28.00
C VAL A 57 -17.02 -19.03 27.42
N PRO A 58 -16.38 -20.06 28.01
CA PRO A 58 -15.17 -20.63 27.44
C PRO A 58 -15.45 -21.31 26.10
N GLY A 59 -14.67 -20.98 25.08
CA GLY A 59 -14.85 -21.51 23.72
C GLY A 59 -15.66 -20.61 22.78
N GLU A 60 -16.06 -19.42 23.24
CA GLU A 60 -16.57 -18.35 22.38
C GLU A 60 -15.46 -17.34 22.07
N TYR A 61 -15.57 -16.67 20.92
CA TYR A 61 -14.68 -15.60 20.52
C TYR A 61 -15.49 -14.43 19.97
N ASN A 62 -14.90 -13.24 20.00
CA ASN A 62 -15.51 -12.07 19.37
C ASN A 62 -14.82 -11.83 18.01
N PRO A 63 -15.54 -11.99 16.88
CA PRO A 63 -14.94 -11.86 15.55
C PRO A 63 -14.43 -10.43 15.30
N MET A 64 -15.13 -9.42 15.83
CA MET A 64 -14.71 -8.03 15.71
C MET A 64 -13.45 -7.76 16.53
N ALA A 65 -13.39 -8.27 17.77
CA ALA A 65 -12.20 -8.15 18.62
C ALA A 65 -10.97 -8.82 17.99
N THR A 66 -11.18 -9.96 17.33
CA THR A 66 -10.13 -10.68 16.62
C THR A 66 -9.54 -9.84 15.48
N LEU A 67 -10.35 -9.01 14.81
CA LEU A 67 -9.88 -8.09 13.76
C LEU A 67 -9.20 -6.83 14.32
N THR A 68 -9.68 -6.29 15.45
CA THR A 68 -9.17 -5.01 15.98
C THR A 68 -7.98 -5.15 16.93
N TYR A 69 -7.94 -6.19 17.76
CA TYR A 69 -6.89 -6.39 18.77
C TYR A 69 -5.72 -7.25 18.28
N SER A 70 -5.89 -7.98 17.18
CA SER A 70 -4.79 -8.72 16.58
C SER A 70 -3.82 -7.80 15.85
N SER A 71 -2.55 -8.21 15.77
CA SER A 71 -1.60 -7.49 14.92
C SER A 71 -2.04 -7.57 13.45
N PRO A 72 -1.79 -6.54 12.63
CA PRO A 72 -2.32 -6.49 11.27
C PRO A 72 -1.77 -7.61 10.38
N GLN A 73 -0.57 -8.12 10.67
CA GLN A 73 -0.03 -9.30 9.99
C GLN A 73 -0.83 -10.57 10.29
N MET A 74 -1.31 -10.71 11.53
CA MET A 74 -2.15 -11.83 11.96
C MET A 74 -3.57 -11.69 11.42
N VAL A 75 -4.07 -10.46 11.30
CA VAL A 75 -5.34 -10.17 10.60
C VAL A 75 -5.26 -10.65 9.15
N VAL A 76 -4.21 -10.29 8.41
CA VAL A 76 -4.02 -10.76 7.02
C VAL A 76 -3.97 -12.30 6.96
N LYS A 77 -3.23 -12.96 7.85
CA LYS A 77 -3.18 -14.43 7.92
C LYS A 77 -4.55 -15.04 8.20
N THR A 78 -5.32 -14.43 9.10
CA THR A 78 -6.69 -14.86 9.44
C THR A 78 -7.64 -14.64 8.27
N LEU A 79 -7.46 -13.56 7.50
CA LEU A 79 -8.24 -13.26 6.30
C LEU A 79 -7.92 -14.20 5.12
N PHE A 80 -6.66 -14.64 4.99
CA PHE A 80 -6.24 -15.60 3.97
C PHE A 80 -6.50 -17.06 4.33
N SER A 81 -6.91 -17.34 5.58
CA SER A 81 -7.21 -18.69 6.01
C SER A 81 -8.34 -19.29 5.15
N ARG A 82 -8.11 -20.49 4.63
CA ARG A 82 -9.09 -21.23 3.81
C ARG A 82 -10.14 -21.91 4.66
N SER A 83 -11.33 -22.10 4.07
CA SER A 83 -12.46 -22.84 4.65
C SER A 83 -13.01 -22.26 5.97
N THR A 84 -12.74 -20.98 6.24
CA THR A 84 -13.20 -20.27 7.44
C THR A 84 -14.32 -19.28 7.12
N ALA A 85 -15.24 -19.60 6.21
CA ALA A 85 -16.32 -18.69 5.79
C ALA A 85 -17.15 -18.17 6.98
N SER A 86 -17.43 -19.05 7.95
CA SER A 86 -18.17 -18.74 9.18
C SER A 86 -17.35 -18.03 10.26
N LEU A 87 -16.02 -17.96 10.14
CA LEU A 87 -15.18 -17.41 11.21
C LEU A 87 -15.32 -15.88 11.34
N VAL A 88 -15.68 -15.20 10.25
CA VAL A 88 -15.80 -13.74 10.22
C VAL A 88 -17.11 -13.36 9.52
N PRO A 89 -18.13 -12.92 10.29
CA PRO A 89 -19.40 -12.51 9.71
C PRO A 89 -19.24 -11.33 8.73
N PRO A 90 -20.03 -11.29 7.64
CA PRO A 90 -19.91 -10.25 6.62
C PRO A 90 -20.19 -8.85 7.16
N LEU A 91 -21.11 -8.72 8.12
CA LEU A 91 -21.43 -7.43 8.76
C LEU A 91 -20.23 -6.86 9.52
N CYS A 92 -19.57 -7.67 10.37
CA CYS A 92 -18.38 -7.28 11.11
C CYS A 92 -17.29 -6.80 10.16
N LEU A 93 -17.11 -7.52 9.06
CA LEU A 93 -16.06 -7.25 8.09
C LEU A 93 -16.33 -5.98 7.27
N MET A 94 -17.59 -5.70 6.92
CA MET A 94 -17.98 -4.45 6.27
C MET A 94 -17.75 -3.23 7.18
N VAL A 95 -18.14 -3.33 8.46
CA VAL A 95 -17.94 -2.26 9.44
C VAL A 95 -16.45 -2.02 9.68
N TYR A 96 -15.67 -3.09 9.86
CA TYR A 96 -14.21 -3.00 10.00
C TYR A 96 -13.56 -2.37 8.76
N LEU A 97 -13.97 -2.78 7.55
CA LEU A 97 -13.46 -2.22 6.29
C LEU A 97 -13.65 -0.71 6.21
N ILE A 98 -14.85 -0.20 6.52
CA ILE A 98 -15.16 1.24 6.43
C ILE A 98 -14.28 2.03 7.40
N PHE A 99 -14.25 1.63 8.68
CA PHE A 99 -13.44 2.34 9.67
C PHE A 99 -11.95 2.24 9.34
N TYR A 100 -11.44 1.04 9.08
CA TYR A 100 -10.03 0.82 8.80
C TYR A 100 -9.57 1.55 7.53
N PHE A 101 -10.39 1.62 6.48
CA PHE A 101 -10.10 2.39 5.26
C PHE A 101 -9.97 3.89 5.56
N VAL A 102 -10.94 4.48 6.26
CA VAL A 102 -10.91 5.91 6.59
C VAL A 102 -9.69 6.26 7.43
N PHE A 103 -9.41 5.48 8.49
CA PHE A 103 -8.23 5.72 9.32
C PHE A 103 -6.92 5.48 8.57
N ALA A 104 -6.85 4.48 7.69
CA ALA A 104 -5.69 4.26 6.84
C ALA A 104 -5.41 5.47 5.93
N CYS A 105 -6.44 6.02 5.29
CA CYS A 105 -6.32 7.21 4.45
C CYS A 105 -5.83 8.43 5.23
N ILE A 106 -6.40 8.70 6.42
CA ILE A 106 -5.98 9.84 7.24
C ILE A 106 -4.54 9.61 7.75
N SER A 107 -4.21 8.41 8.21
CA SER A 107 -2.87 8.07 8.71
C SER A 107 -1.78 8.24 7.64
N ALA A 108 -2.10 7.95 6.38
CA ALA A 108 -1.17 8.08 5.26
C ALA A 108 -0.76 9.54 4.99
N GLY A 109 -1.59 10.51 5.38
CA GLY A 109 -1.32 11.94 5.24
C GLY A 109 -0.55 12.55 6.41
N THR A 110 -0.38 11.82 7.52
CA THR A 110 0.29 12.36 8.72
C THR A 110 1.81 12.41 8.55
N CYS A 111 2.47 13.30 9.29
CA CYS A 111 3.94 13.44 9.27
C CYS A 111 4.69 12.30 10.00
N VAL A 112 4.08 11.13 10.15
CA VAL A 112 4.67 9.97 10.84
C VAL A 112 5.20 8.97 9.82
N ALA A 113 6.42 8.48 10.04
CA ALA A 113 6.97 7.39 9.25
C ALA A 113 6.14 6.11 9.47
N SER A 114 5.30 5.78 8.49
CA SER A 114 4.44 4.60 8.51
C SER A 114 4.49 3.87 7.17
N GLY A 115 4.35 2.55 7.20
CA GLY A 115 4.27 1.72 6.00
C GLY A 115 2.82 1.57 5.53
N LEU A 116 2.57 1.75 4.23
CA LEU A 116 1.22 1.63 3.64
C LEU A 116 0.90 0.25 3.06
N VAL A 117 1.91 -0.61 2.92
CA VAL A 117 1.76 -1.96 2.33
C VAL A 117 0.77 -2.81 3.12
N ILE A 118 0.96 -2.95 4.43
CA ILE A 118 0.10 -3.81 5.25
C ILE A 118 -1.34 -3.28 5.31
N PRO A 119 -1.60 -1.97 5.53
CA PRO A 119 -2.95 -1.44 5.44
C PRO A 119 -3.66 -1.74 4.11
N MET A 120 -2.96 -1.61 2.97
CA MET A 120 -3.52 -1.94 1.67
C MET A 120 -3.88 -3.43 1.55
N LEU A 121 -3.05 -4.32 2.09
CA LEU A 121 -3.33 -5.76 2.14
C LEU A 121 -4.58 -6.08 2.97
N VAL A 122 -4.73 -5.45 4.14
CA VAL A 122 -5.90 -5.65 5.01
C VAL A 122 -7.17 -5.16 4.33
N ILE A 123 -7.16 -3.95 3.75
CA ILE A 123 -8.34 -3.39 3.06
C ILE A 123 -8.75 -4.27 1.88
N GLY A 124 -7.80 -4.64 1.02
CA GLY A 124 -8.09 -5.49 -0.13
C GLY A 124 -8.50 -6.91 0.25
N SER A 125 -7.94 -7.48 1.32
CA SER A 125 -8.34 -8.80 1.81
C SER A 125 -9.73 -8.81 2.41
N CYS A 126 -10.13 -7.74 3.12
CA CYS A 126 -11.51 -7.55 3.54
C CYS A 126 -12.45 -7.47 2.34
N MET A 127 -12.17 -6.60 1.37
CA MET A 127 -13.01 -6.45 0.18
C MET A 127 -13.13 -7.76 -0.62
N GLY A 128 -12.01 -8.46 -0.83
CA GLY A 128 -11.99 -9.76 -1.49
C GLY A 128 -12.78 -10.83 -0.73
N ARG A 129 -12.69 -10.85 0.60
CA ARG A 129 -13.45 -11.80 1.43
C ARG A 129 -14.96 -11.54 1.38
N LEU A 130 -15.41 -10.27 1.36
CA LEU A 130 -16.82 -9.93 1.16
C LEU A 130 -17.34 -10.49 -0.16
N VAL A 131 -16.56 -10.31 -1.24
CA VAL A 131 -16.91 -10.86 -2.56
C VAL A 131 -16.96 -12.38 -2.52
N GLY A 132 -16.00 -13.02 -1.86
CA GLY A 132 -15.97 -14.49 -1.69
C GLY A 132 -17.19 -15.04 -0.95
N ILE A 133 -17.59 -14.40 0.16
CA ILE A 133 -18.80 -14.78 0.92
C ILE A 133 -20.07 -14.52 0.09
N GLY A 134 -20.14 -13.39 -0.61
CA GLY A 134 -21.27 -13.09 -1.50
C GLY A 134 -21.40 -14.10 -2.65
N LEU A 135 -20.27 -14.56 -3.21
CA LEU A 135 -20.26 -15.57 -4.26
C LEU A 135 -20.68 -16.95 -3.73
N ASP A 136 -20.26 -17.31 -2.51
CA ASP A 136 -20.67 -18.54 -1.83
C ASP A 136 -22.19 -18.57 -1.58
N HIS A 137 -22.79 -17.43 -1.20
CA HIS A 137 -24.24 -17.31 -1.07
C HIS A 137 -24.99 -17.39 -2.41
N LEU A 138 -24.41 -16.87 -3.50
CA LEU A 138 -25.05 -16.88 -4.82
C LEU A 138 -24.94 -18.23 -5.53
N LEU A 139 -23.82 -18.94 -5.32
CA LEU A 139 -23.52 -20.24 -5.92
C LEU A 139 -23.29 -21.28 -4.81
N PRO A 140 -24.34 -21.60 -4.02
CA PRO A 140 -24.20 -22.61 -2.98
C PRO A 140 -23.81 -23.95 -3.62
N HIS A 141 -22.80 -24.62 -3.06
CA HIS A 141 -22.28 -25.96 -3.44
C HIS A 141 -21.13 -25.99 -4.45
N VAL A 142 -20.53 -24.84 -4.76
CA VAL A 142 -19.36 -24.78 -5.62
C VAL A 142 -18.08 -24.84 -4.78
N ALA A 143 -17.50 -26.04 -4.67
CA ALA A 143 -16.34 -26.32 -3.80
C ALA A 143 -15.07 -25.50 -4.11
N TRP A 144 -14.99 -24.81 -5.25
CA TRP A 144 -13.84 -23.96 -5.59
C TRP A 144 -13.97 -22.51 -5.07
N VAL A 145 -15.12 -22.12 -4.53
CA VAL A 145 -15.35 -20.78 -3.97
C VAL A 145 -14.88 -20.75 -2.52
N ASP A 146 -13.58 -20.57 -2.32
CA ASP A 146 -12.98 -20.37 -0.98
C ASP A 146 -12.87 -18.87 -0.67
N PRO A 147 -13.54 -18.33 0.37
CA PRO A 147 -13.45 -16.92 0.72
C PRO A 147 -12.03 -16.44 1.03
N GLY A 148 -11.17 -17.32 1.57
CA GLY A 148 -9.75 -17.01 1.83
C GLY A 148 -8.92 -16.82 0.56
N LEU A 149 -9.26 -17.53 -0.52
CA LEU A 149 -8.62 -17.34 -1.83
C LEU A 149 -9.05 -16.00 -2.45
N TRP A 150 -10.33 -15.66 -2.36
CA TRP A 150 -10.85 -14.38 -2.82
C TRP A 150 -10.29 -13.21 -2.01
N ALA A 151 -10.07 -13.37 -0.69
CA ALA A 151 -9.37 -12.40 0.14
C ALA A 151 -7.93 -12.17 -0.35
N PHE A 152 -7.21 -13.24 -0.70
CA PHE A 152 -5.86 -13.14 -1.26
C PHE A 152 -5.82 -12.39 -2.60
N VAL A 153 -6.71 -12.75 -3.53
CA VAL A 153 -6.82 -12.08 -4.83
C VAL A 153 -7.22 -10.61 -4.67
N GLY A 154 -8.17 -10.31 -3.80
CA GLY A 154 -8.61 -8.94 -3.49
C GLY A 154 -7.50 -8.08 -2.87
N ALA A 155 -6.68 -8.65 -1.98
CA ALA A 155 -5.52 -7.97 -1.41
C ALA A 155 -4.51 -7.56 -2.49
N GLY A 156 -4.22 -8.46 -3.43
CA GLY A 156 -3.35 -8.18 -4.56
C GLY A 156 -3.92 -7.11 -5.49
N ALA A 157 -5.19 -7.24 -5.86
CA ALA A 157 -5.88 -6.31 -6.75
C ALA A 157 -5.95 -4.89 -6.17
N PHE A 158 -6.29 -4.75 -4.89
CA PHE A 158 -6.32 -3.44 -4.24
C PHE A 158 -4.92 -2.83 -4.15
N MET A 159 -3.91 -3.61 -3.75
CA MET A 159 -2.56 -3.09 -3.61
C MET A 159 -1.94 -2.69 -4.97
N SER A 160 -2.17 -3.46 -6.03
CA SER A 160 -1.76 -3.06 -7.40
C SER A 160 -2.54 -1.86 -7.90
N GLY A 161 -3.83 -1.79 -7.58
CA GLY A 161 -4.73 -0.68 -7.88
C GLY A 161 -4.40 0.63 -7.14
N VAL A 162 -3.54 0.63 -6.12
CA VAL A 162 -3.06 1.87 -5.47
C VAL A 162 -1.60 2.17 -5.79
N SER A 163 -0.74 1.15 -5.77
CA SER A 163 0.72 1.29 -5.95
C SER A 163 1.20 1.19 -7.39
N ARG A 164 0.39 0.62 -8.30
CA ARG A 164 0.77 0.24 -9.68
C ARG A 164 1.92 -0.78 -9.77
N LEU A 165 2.30 -1.40 -8.65
CA LEU A 165 3.24 -2.52 -8.64
C LEU A 165 2.54 -3.78 -9.14
N THR A 166 3.17 -4.48 -10.08
CA THR A 166 2.59 -5.68 -10.70
C THR A 166 3.45 -6.90 -10.42
N VAL A 167 4.57 -7.06 -11.15
CA VAL A 167 5.41 -8.26 -11.09
C VAL A 167 5.97 -8.46 -9.68
N SER A 168 6.60 -7.44 -9.10
CA SER A 168 7.17 -7.50 -7.75
C SER A 168 6.11 -7.85 -6.70
N LEU A 169 4.91 -7.27 -6.82
CA LEU A 169 3.79 -7.57 -5.93
C LEU A 169 3.38 -9.04 -6.07
N THR A 170 3.17 -9.54 -7.29
CA THR A 170 2.78 -10.94 -7.50
C THR A 170 3.82 -11.92 -6.97
N VAL A 171 5.12 -11.61 -7.08
CA VAL A 171 6.19 -12.43 -6.51
C VAL A 171 6.17 -12.41 -4.97
N ILE A 172 6.00 -11.23 -4.35
CA ILE A 172 5.89 -11.14 -2.88
C ILE A 172 4.69 -11.97 -2.38
N MET A 173 3.54 -11.87 -3.04
CA MET A 173 2.34 -12.61 -2.68
C MET A 173 2.50 -14.12 -2.88
N LEU A 174 3.22 -14.53 -3.93
CA LEU A 174 3.57 -15.92 -4.17
C LEU A 174 4.42 -16.48 -3.02
N GLU A 175 5.47 -15.76 -2.62
CA GLU A 175 6.34 -16.17 -1.51
C GLU A 175 5.57 -16.27 -0.19
N LEU A 176 4.65 -15.34 0.07
CA LEU A 176 3.83 -15.34 1.28
C LEU A 176 2.83 -16.50 1.35
N THR A 177 2.29 -16.94 0.20
CA THR A 177 1.29 -18.02 0.15
C THR A 177 1.87 -19.41 -0.13
N GLY A 178 3.05 -19.48 -0.74
CA GLY A 178 3.74 -20.73 -1.07
C GLY A 178 3.00 -21.62 -2.08
N ALA A 179 1.99 -21.08 -2.81
CA ALA A 179 1.11 -21.87 -3.66
C ALA A 179 1.04 -21.30 -5.10
N LEU A 180 1.97 -21.75 -5.95
CA LEU A 180 2.09 -21.36 -7.37
C LEU A 180 0.81 -21.55 -8.20
N GLN A 181 -0.02 -22.53 -7.85
CA GLN A 181 -1.26 -22.83 -8.57
C GLN A 181 -2.29 -21.68 -8.58
N HIS A 182 -2.25 -20.77 -7.60
CA HIS A 182 -3.19 -19.64 -7.47
C HIS A 182 -2.65 -18.33 -8.05
N LEU A 183 -1.48 -18.36 -8.67
CA LEU A 183 -0.81 -17.18 -9.23
C LEU A 183 -1.46 -16.65 -10.53
N PRO A 184 -1.92 -17.48 -11.49
CA PRO A 184 -2.59 -16.99 -12.69
C PRO A 184 -3.83 -16.11 -12.41
N PRO A 185 -4.79 -16.50 -11.54
CA PRO A 185 -5.95 -15.64 -11.26
C PRO A 185 -5.55 -14.35 -10.53
N LEU A 186 -4.53 -14.40 -9.66
CA LEU A 186 -3.97 -13.21 -9.03
C LEU A 186 -3.39 -12.25 -10.08
N MET A 187 -2.62 -12.74 -11.05
CA MET A 187 -2.03 -11.92 -12.10
C MET A 187 -3.08 -11.23 -12.95
N ILE A 188 -4.15 -11.96 -13.34
CA ILE A 188 -5.25 -11.39 -14.11
C ILE A 188 -5.93 -10.28 -13.29
N ALA A 189 -6.24 -10.52 -12.02
CA ALA A 189 -6.86 -9.52 -11.16
C ALA A 189 -5.97 -8.29 -10.91
N VAL A 190 -4.66 -8.49 -10.76
CA VAL A 190 -3.67 -7.43 -10.58
C VAL A 190 -3.54 -6.57 -11.84
N MET A 191 -3.54 -7.19 -13.02
CA MET A 191 -3.49 -6.51 -14.31
C MET A 191 -4.76 -5.69 -14.58
N THR A 192 -5.94 -6.27 -14.36
CA THR A 192 -7.21 -5.57 -14.56
C THR A 192 -7.34 -4.40 -13.59
N ALA A 193 -7.01 -4.60 -12.31
CA ALA A 193 -7.00 -3.51 -11.32
C ALA A 193 -6.02 -2.39 -11.71
N LYS A 194 -4.83 -2.73 -12.20
CA LYS A 194 -3.87 -1.74 -12.70
C LYS A 194 -4.45 -0.93 -13.86
N TRP A 195 -4.97 -1.58 -14.90
CA TRP A 195 -5.50 -0.88 -16.07
C TRP A 195 -6.66 0.05 -15.75
N VAL A 196 -7.60 -0.43 -14.92
CA VAL A 196 -8.73 0.40 -14.48
C VAL A 196 -8.22 1.59 -13.68
N ALA A 197 -7.25 1.38 -12.80
CA ALA A 197 -6.74 2.44 -11.97
C ALA A 197 -5.87 3.44 -12.77
N ASP A 198 -5.07 2.99 -13.75
CA ASP A 198 -4.32 3.86 -14.68
C ASP A 198 -5.25 4.78 -15.48
N TYR A 199 -6.46 4.31 -15.81
CA TYR A 199 -7.47 5.13 -16.48
C TYR A 199 -8.08 6.20 -15.55
N LEU A 200 -8.22 5.90 -14.26
CA LEU A 200 -8.93 6.78 -13.31
C LEU A 200 -8.00 7.77 -12.59
N THR A 201 -6.83 7.32 -12.12
CA THR A 201 -5.97 8.11 -11.23
C THR A 201 -4.49 7.83 -11.44
N HIS A 202 -3.65 8.77 -11.02
CA HIS A 202 -2.21 8.56 -10.90
C HIS A 202 -1.85 7.62 -9.72
N PRO A 203 -0.70 6.90 -9.81
CA PRO A 203 -0.19 6.09 -8.71
C PRO A 203 0.07 6.92 -7.45
N LEU A 204 -0.26 6.37 -6.27
CA LEU A 204 -0.10 7.06 -4.99
C LEU A 204 1.32 7.57 -4.75
N TYR A 205 2.33 6.74 -5.01
CA TYR A 205 3.73 7.09 -4.75
C TYR A 205 4.24 8.21 -5.68
N HIS A 206 3.78 8.27 -6.94
CA HIS A 206 4.14 9.37 -7.84
C HIS A 206 3.46 10.68 -7.40
N ALA A 207 2.20 10.62 -6.98
CA ALA A 207 1.50 11.78 -6.43
C ALA A 207 2.23 12.34 -5.18
N LEU A 208 2.73 11.46 -4.30
CA LEU A 208 3.52 11.88 -3.13
C LEU A 208 4.84 12.55 -3.50
N LEU A 209 5.51 12.13 -4.58
CA LEU A 209 6.72 12.78 -5.08
C LEU A 209 6.42 14.20 -5.59
N GLN A 210 5.31 14.37 -6.33
CA GLN A 210 4.87 15.66 -6.83
C GLN A 210 4.52 16.64 -5.70
N VAL A 211 3.82 16.17 -4.67
CA VAL A 211 3.49 16.98 -3.47
C VAL A 211 4.76 17.41 -2.72
N LYS A 212 5.82 16.58 -2.72
CA LYS A 212 7.12 16.92 -2.13
C LYS A 212 8.01 17.77 -3.04
N CYS A 213 7.54 18.13 -4.24
CA CYS A 213 8.31 18.86 -5.25
C CYS A 213 9.67 18.22 -5.56
N ILE A 214 9.76 16.89 -5.52
CA ILE A 214 10.98 16.17 -5.84
C ILE A 214 11.03 15.97 -7.36
N PRO A 215 12.09 16.45 -8.05
CA PRO A 215 12.24 16.22 -9.48
C PRO A 215 12.44 14.71 -9.72
N PHE A 216 11.45 14.07 -10.35
CA PHE A 216 11.49 12.66 -10.71
C PHE A 216 11.34 12.52 -12.24
N LEU A 217 12.23 11.74 -12.85
CA LEU A 217 12.18 11.45 -14.28
C LEU A 217 11.53 10.07 -14.48
N ASP A 218 10.34 10.05 -15.06
CA ASP A 218 9.64 8.80 -15.39
C ASP A 218 10.39 8.02 -16.48
N SER A 219 10.35 6.68 -16.39
CA SER A 219 10.97 5.78 -17.39
C SER A 219 10.27 5.81 -18.74
N THR A 220 9.01 6.23 -18.75
CA THR A 220 8.19 6.42 -19.95
C THR A 220 7.89 7.90 -20.10
N SER A 221 8.16 8.46 -21.28
CA SER A 221 7.76 9.83 -21.60
C SER A 221 6.24 9.94 -21.58
N VAL A 222 5.68 10.47 -20.49
CA VAL A 222 4.24 10.73 -20.34
C VAL A 222 3.73 11.68 -21.44
N VAL A 223 4.65 12.50 -21.96
CA VAL A 223 4.41 13.33 -23.14
C VAL A 223 4.86 12.55 -24.37
N GLY A 224 3.92 11.99 -25.13
CA GLY A 224 4.14 11.41 -26.47
C GLY A 224 4.60 12.42 -27.53
N LYS A 225 5.23 13.53 -27.11
CA LYS A 225 5.72 14.63 -27.92
C LYS A 225 7.15 15.03 -27.55
N LEU A 226 7.86 14.31 -26.68
CA LEU A 226 9.28 14.61 -26.42
C LEU A 226 10.11 14.59 -27.71
N ASP A 227 9.77 13.71 -28.65
CA ASP A 227 10.38 13.64 -29.99
C ASP A 227 10.18 14.93 -30.82
N LEU A 228 9.24 15.79 -30.45
CA LEU A 228 9.00 17.08 -31.12
C LEU A 228 9.85 18.23 -30.54
N PHE A 229 10.43 18.05 -29.35
CA PHE A 229 11.25 19.08 -28.70
C PHE A 229 12.72 18.84 -29.00
N THR A 230 13.42 19.89 -29.41
CA THR A 230 14.88 19.83 -29.59
C THR A 230 15.57 20.10 -28.25
N VAL A 231 16.78 19.55 -28.08
CA VAL A 231 17.60 19.78 -26.87
C VAL A 231 17.84 21.27 -26.63
N GLU A 232 17.94 22.05 -27.71
CA GLU A 232 18.08 23.51 -27.66
C GLU A 232 16.97 24.22 -26.89
N GLN A 233 15.74 23.70 -26.95
CA GLN A 233 14.58 24.29 -26.26
C GLN A 233 14.53 23.96 -24.77
N VAL A 234 15.23 22.91 -24.35
CA VAL A 234 15.22 22.39 -22.98
C VAL A 234 16.47 22.80 -22.21
N MET A 235 17.60 22.99 -22.89
CA MET A 235 18.85 23.37 -22.25
C MET A 235 18.78 24.79 -21.65
N ALA A 236 19.44 24.97 -20.50
CA ALA A 236 19.51 26.27 -19.85
C ALA A 236 20.51 27.19 -20.57
N HIS A 237 20.10 28.43 -20.81
CA HIS A 237 20.95 29.49 -21.37
C HIS A 237 20.87 30.77 -20.53
N PRO A 238 21.99 31.51 -20.37
CA PRO A 238 23.35 31.20 -20.82
C PRO A 238 24.09 30.18 -19.93
N VAL A 239 25.01 29.39 -20.50
CA VAL A 239 25.81 28.41 -19.75
C VAL A 239 27.08 29.07 -19.21
N THR A 240 27.35 28.93 -17.92
CA THR A 240 28.61 29.36 -17.29
C THR A 240 29.70 28.32 -17.56
N THR A 241 30.69 28.69 -18.38
CA THR A 241 31.80 27.81 -18.77
C THR A 241 33.10 28.24 -18.09
N VAL A 242 33.98 27.28 -17.82
CA VAL A 242 35.33 27.52 -17.29
C VAL A 242 36.36 27.17 -18.35
N ALA A 243 37.38 28.00 -18.57
CA ALA A 243 38.46 27.67 -19.48
C ALA A 243 39.57 26.86 -18.79
N ALA A 244 40.23 25.97 -19.54
CA ALA A 244 41.35 25.17 -19.00
C ALA A 244 42.54 26.02 -18.50
N SER A 245 42.64 27.29 -18.92
CA SER A 245 43.69 28.23 -18.54
C SER A 245 43.20 29.33 -17.57
N ASP A 246 42.04 29.17 -16.94
CA ASP A 246 41.51 30.15 -15.99
C ASP A 246 42.32 30.19 -14.68
N THR A 247 42.32 31.36 -14.02
CA THR A 247 42.99 31.52 -12.73
C THR A 247 42.13 31.00 -11.58
N VAL A 248 42.76 30.71 -10.45
CA VAL A 248 42.04 30.25 -9.25
C VAL A 248 41.07 31.33 -8.73
N GLU A 249 41.38 32.61 -8.95
CA GLU A 249 40.53 33.73 -8.57
C GLU A 249 39.20 33.72 -9.34
N THR A 250 39.23 33.53 -10.67
CA THR A 250 38.00 33.45 -11.47
C THR A 250 37.18 32.21 -11.13
N LEU A 251 37.82 31.08 -10.82
CA LEU A 251 37.14 29.88 -10.33
C LEU A 251 36.41 30.13 -9.01
N LEU A 252 37.05 30.79 -8.05
CA LEU A 252 36.43 31.12 -6.77
C LEU A 252 35.28 32.10 -6.94
N GLU A 253 35.40 33.06 -7.85
CA GLU A 253 34.30 33.97 -8.19
C GLU A 253 33.10 33.23 -8.80
N VAL A 254 33.32 32.33 -9.76
CA VAL A 254 32.25 31.52 -10.37
C VAL A 254 31.57 30.62 -9.34
N LEU A 255 32.33 29.98 -8.46
CA LEU A 255 31.80 29.12 -7.40
C LEU A 255 31.01 29.91 -6.33
N ASN A 256 31.35 31.17 -6.09
CA ASN A 256 30.67 32.00 -5.10
C ASN A 256 29.45 32.75 -5.69
N THR A 257 29.42 32.94 -7.01
CA THR A 257 28.33 33.64 -7.72
C THR A 257 27.24 32.70 -8.22
N THR A 258 27.53 31.41 -8.41
CA THR A 258 26.58 30.42 -8.96
C THR A 258 26.32 29.27 -8.00
N GLU A 259 25.12 28.70 -8.04
CA GLU A 259 24.73 27.51 -7.25
C GLU A 259 24.91 26.19 -8.04
N HIS A 260 25.62 26.23 -9.17
CA HIS A 260 25.83 25.06 -10.01
C HIS A 260 26.89 24.14 -9.42
N ASN A 261 26.63 22.82 -9.44
CA ASN A 261 27.57 21.81 -8.94
C ASN A 261 28.57 21.32 -10.00
N ALA A 262 28.37 21.69 -11.26
CA ALA A 262 29.21 21.25 -12.37
C ALA A 262 29.29 22.35 -13.44
N PHE A 263 30.48 22.51 -14.02
CA PHE A 263 30.76 23.50 -15.06
C PHE A 263 31.47 22.82 -16.23
N PRO A 264 31.00 22.97 -17.47
CA PRO A 264 31.69 22.45 -18.64
C PRO A 264 33.00 23.20 -18.87
N VAL A 265 34.06 22.45 -19.22
CA VAL A 265 35.39 23.02 -19.45
C VAL A 265 35.58 23.28 -20.94
N VAL A 266 35.96 24.50 -21.32
CA VAL A 266 36.17 24.91 -22.72
C VAL A 266 37.64 25.26 -22.98
N ALA A 267 38.10 25.11 -24.23
CA ALA A 267 39.48 25.44 -24.59
C ALA A 267 39.77 26.96 -24.56
N LYS A 268 38.75 27.77 -24.85
CA LYS A 268 38.72 29.24 -24.80
C LYS A 268 37.28 29.69 -24.56
N ALA A 269 37.08 30.86 -23.97
CA ALA A 269 35.74 31.44 -23.79
C ALA A 269 34.98 31.48 -25.13
N GLY A 270 33.85 30.76 -25.21
CA GLY A 270 33.03 30.60 -26.43
C GLY A 270 33.51 29.54 -27.43
N GLY A 271 34.50 28.72 -27.08
CA GLY A 271 35.02 27.62 -27.91
C GLY A 271 34.36 26.27 -27.62
N CYS A 272 34.81 25.22 -28.32
CA CYS A 272 34.31 23.85 -28.12
C CYS A 272 34.57 23.35 -26.68
N VAL A 273 33.60 22.61 -26.14
CA VAL A 273 33.69 21.89 -24.87
C VAL A 273 34.75 20.81 -24.98
N LEU A 274 35.66 20.76 -24.01
CA LEU A 274 36.73 19.77 -23.91
C LEU A 274 36.28 18.54 -23.11
N VAL A 275 35.52 18.76 -22.02
CA VAL A 275 34.93 17.74 -21.14
C VAL A 275 33.65 18.28 -20.51
#